data_AF-W1I814-F1
#
_entry.id   AF-W1I814-F1
#
_cell.length_a   1.000
_cell.length_b   1.000
_cell.length_c   1.000
_cell.angle_alpha   90.00
_cell.angle_beta   90.00
_cell.angle_gamma   90.00
#
_symmetry.space_group_name_H-M   'P 1'
#
loop_
_entity.id
_entity.type
_entity.pdbx_description
1 polymer ?
#
loop_
_entity_poly.entity_id
_entity_poly.type
_entity_poly.pdbx_seq_one_letter_code
_entity_poly.pdbx_strand_id
1 'polypeptide(L)'
;MSGRQVSNNQDLRISIIRPDGKIEYDNNLDTNIAENHYNREEIAKARTKGEGYTIRRHSQSTGLTYFYSATRGKDGIIVRSAVPYTTNLKELLQADMNFIWIMGAITLLMCIGGYIATHKLGKHIQRLNNFAEKAEKGERIYDTTPFPNDELGSISNHIVRLYVSLQKAIADRDNLHKAALHEQEEKERIKKQLTNNINHELKTPVASIQACIETILNHPEMQEDKKTDFLLRSQSNVERLKHLLNDVALITRIDDAPTSISKESLNLTKIIQEVAEEYEPIAENKGITIDNGASLSVLRRALYTLTP
;
A
#
# COMPACT_ATOMS: atom_id res chain seq x y z
N MET A 1 -72.16 -23.37 -41.81
CA MET A 1 -71.76 -22.04 -42.30
C MET A 1 -72.37 -21.00 -41.35
N SER A 2 -71.80 -20.82 -40.16
CA SER A 2 -70.86 -19.75 -39.77
C SER A 2 -71.38 -18.32 -40.02
N GLY A 3 -72.29 -17.87 -39.15
CA GLY A 3 -72.60 -16.45 -38.94
C GLY A 3 -71.84 -15.97 -37.70
N ARG A 4 -70.74 -15.25 -37.92
CA ARG A 4 -69.84 -14.73 -36.88
C ARG A 4 -70.55 -13.61 -36.12
N GLN A 5 -70.89 -13.83 -34.84
CA GLN A 5 -71.31 -12.76 -33.95
C GLN A 5 -70.15 -11.76 -33.80
N VAL A 6 -70.38 -10.51 -34.20
CA VAL A 6 -69.44 -9.41 -34.01
C VAL A 6 -69.79 -8.73 -32.68
N SER A 7 -68.76 -8.66 -31.83
CA SER A 7 -68.72 -8.12 -30.47
C SER A 7 -69.42 -6.77 -30.30
N ASN A 8 -70.17 -6.65 -29.21
CA ASN A 8 -70.81 -5.42 -28.72
C ASN A 8 -69.74 -4.47 -28.15
N ASN A 9 -69.08 -3.71 -29.03
CA ASN A 9 -68.11 -2.68 -28.67
C ASN A 9 -68.84 -1.34 -28.53
N GLN A 10 -69.29 -0.99 -27.32
CA GLN A 10 -70.04 0.25 -27.07
C GLN A 10 -69.24 1.55 -27.29
N ASP A 11 -67.92 1.47 -27.48
CA ASP A 11 -67.04 2.63 -27.66
C ASP A 11 -66.60 2.89 -29.12
N LEU A 12 -66.86 1.93 -30.02
CA LEU A 12 -66.45 2.05 -31.42
C LEU A 12 -67.67 1.96 -32.34
N ARG A 13 -68.05 3.10 -32.90
CA ARG A 13 -69.08 3.16 -33.93
C ARG A 13 -68.48 2.84 -35.29
N ILE A 14 -69.11 1.93 -36.03
CA ILE A 14 -68.71 1.52 -37.37
C ILE A 14 -69.88 1.74 -38.33
N SER A 15 -69.63 2.50 -39.39
CA SER A 15 -70.57 2.69 -40.51
C SER A 15 -69.95 2.16 -41.80
N ILE A 16 -70.71 1.39 -42.57
CA ILE A 16 -70.39 0.97 -43.94
C ILE A 16 -71.17 1.88 -44.89
N ILE A 17 -70.45 2.54 -45.79
CA ILE A 17 -70.98 3.60 -46.64
C ILE A 17 -70.66 3.26 -48.10
N ARG A 18 -71.68 3.34 -48.95
CA ARG A 18 -71.56 3.09 -50.39
C ARG A 18 -70.80 4.23 -51.10
N PRO A 19 -70.28 3.99 -52.32
CA PRO A 19 -69.57 5.02 -53.09
C PRO A 19 -70.40 6.28 -53.37
N ASP A 20 -71.73 6.18 -53.37
CA ASP A 20 -72.67 7.30 -53.54
C ASP A 20 -72.97 8.08 -52.25
N GLY A 21 -72.36 7.66 -51.13
CA GLY A 21 -72.45 8.30 -49.81
C GLY A 21 -73.62 7.85 -48.94
N LYS A 22 -74.43 6.88 -49.39
CA LYS A 22 -75.50 6.29 -48.55
C LYS A 22 -74.95 5.28 -47.56
N ILE A 23 -75.50 5.28 -46.35
CA ILE A 23 -75.15 4.28 -45.32
C ILE A 23 -75.84 2.96 -45.66
N GLU A 24 -75.06 1.90 -45.73
CA GLU A 24 -75.54 0.52 -45.89
C GLU A 24 -75.67 -0.19 -44.55
N TYR A 25 -74.79 0.14 -43.61
CA TYR A 25 -74.83 -0.39 -42.25
C TYR A 25 -74.27 0.65 -41.28
N ASP A 26 -74.88 0.80 -40.12
CA ASP A 26 -74.30 1.52 -38.98
C ASP A 26 -74.62 0.71 -37.72
N ASN A 27 -73.63 0.48 -36.88
CA ASN A 27 -73.82 -0.28 -35.65
C ASN A 27 -74.47 0.55 -34.51
N ASN A 28 -74.79 1.82 -34.74
CA ASN A 28 -75.49 2.67 -33.78
C ASN A 28 -76.92 3.00 -34.26
N LEU A 29 -77.91 2.68 -33.42
CA LEU A 29 -79.35 2.79 -33.72
C LEU A 29 -79.84 4.23 -33.94
N ASP A 30 -79.12 5.25 -33.46
CA ASP A 30 -79.55 6.66 -33.56
C ASP A 30 -79.16 7.33 -34.90
N THR A 31 -78.73 6.54 -35.88
CA THR A 31 -78.24 7.08 -37.16
C THR A 31 -79.38 7.37 -38.11
N ASN A 32 -79.53 8.63 -38.52
CA ASN A 32 -80.48 9.00 -39.57
C ASN A 32 -79.97 8.49 -40.93
N ILE A 33 -80.31 7.24 -41.29
CA ILE A 33 -79.84 6.52 -42.49
C ILE A 33 -80.25 7.21 -43.80
N ALA A 34 -81.21 8.15 -43.73
CA ALA A 34 -81.72 8.88 -44.89
C ALA A 34 -80.79 10.00 -45.40
N GLU A 35 -79.81 10.48 -44.61
CA GLU A 35 -78.90 11.53 -45.05
C GLU A 35 -77.78 10.98 -45.94
N ASN A 36 -77.37 11.77 -46.94
CA ASN A 36 -76.23 11.44 -47.77
C ASN A 36 -74.92 11.97 -47.15
N HIS A 37 -73.97 11.07 -46.90
CA HIS A 37 -72.69 11.37 -46.25
C HIS A 37 -71.55 11.67 -47.23
N TYR A 38 -71.82 11.72 -48.54
CA TYR A 38 -70.81 11.87 -49.60
C TYR A 38 -69.87 13.07 -49.40
N ASN A 39 -70.42 14.19 -48.93
CA ASN A 39 -69.67 15.44 -48.75
C ASN A 39 -68.97 15.55 -47.39
N ARG A 40 -69.08 14.55 -46.51
CA ARG A 40 -68.38 14.61 -45.22
C ARG A 40 -66.87 14.54 -45.46
N GLU A 41 -66.14 15.42 -44.79
CA GLU A 41 -64.71 15.63 -45.02
C GLU A 41 -63.89 14.34 -44.93
N GLU A 42 -64.18 13.49 -43.94
CA GLU A 42 -63.50 12.21 -43.75
C GLU A 42 -63.78 11.23 -44.92
N ILE A 43 -65.00 11.25 -45.48
CA ILE A 43 -65.43 10.39 -46.58
C ILE A 43 -64.91 10.90 -47.93
N ALA A 44 -64.95 12.21 -48.15
CA ALA A 44 -64.41 12.85 -49.35
C ALA A 44 -62.89 12.61 -49.47
N LYS A 45 -62.16 12.70 -48.35
CA LYS A 45 -60.74 12.36 -48.27
C LYS A 45 -60.51 10.86 -48.54
N ALA A 46 -61.27 9.98 -47.90
CA ALA A 46 -61.16 8.52 -48.14
C ALA A 46 -61.43 8.12 -49.60
N ARG A 47 -62.35 8.81 -50.28
CA ARG A 47 -62.66 8.55 -51.69
C ARG A 47 -61.51 8.90 -52.63
N THR A 48 -60.82 10.01 -52.36
CA THR A 48 -59.74 10.54 -53.21
C THR A 48 -58.37 9.97 -52.89
N LYS A 49 -58.08 9.73 -51.60
CA LYS A 49 -56.76 9.31 -51.11
C LYS A 49 -56.72 7.86 -50.59
N GLY A 50 -57.86 7.17 -50.54
CA GLY A 50 -57.97 5.83 -49.95
C GLY A 50 -58.28 5.84 -48.45
N GLU A 51 -57.88 6.90 -47.74
CA GLU A 51 -58.20 7.12 -46.32
C GLU A 51 -58.47 8.60 -45.99
N GLY A 52 -59.20 8.84 -44.90
CA GLY A 52 -59.53 10.18 -44.44
C GLY A 52 -59.92 10.19 -42.96
N TYR A 53 -59.65 11.29 -42.28
CA TYR A 53 -60.03 11.47 -40.88
C TYR A 53 -60.45 12.90 -40.58
N THR A 54 -61.25 13.07 -39.53
CA THR A 54 -61.59 14.37 -38.96
C THR A 54 -61.64 14.28 -37.43
N ILE A 55 -61.11 15.29 -36.78
CA ILE A 55 -61.00 15.38 -35.31
C ILE A 55 -62.00 16.42 -34.84
N ARG A 56 -62.66 16.16 -33.72
CA ARG A 56 -63.64 17.06 -33.08
C ARG A 56 -64.86 17.38 -33.94
N ARG A 57 -65.36 16.40 -34.68
CA ARG A 57 -66.63 16.56 -35.38
C ARG A 57 -67.77 16.38 -34.38
N HIS A 58 -68.61 17.40 -34.25
CA HIS A 58 -69.87 17.29 -33.55
C HIS A 58 -70.82 16.37 -34.34
N SER A 59 -71.21 15.26 -33.74
CA SER A 59 -72.14 14.32 -34.35
C SER A 59 -73.57 14.87 -34.25
N GLN A 60 -74.22 15.12 -35.39
CA GLN A 60 -75.59 15.64 -35.44
C GLN A 60 -76.63 14.65 -34.88
N SER A 61 -76.35 13.34 -34.94
CA SER A 61 -77.28 12.33 -34.44
C SER A 61 -77.16 12.04 -32.95
N THR A 62 -76.00 12.28 -32.34
CA THR A 62 -75.73 11.86 -30.95
C THR A 62 -75.32 13.02 -30.03
N GLY A 63 -75.07 14.22 -30.57
CA GLY A 63 -74.68 15.40 -29.79
C GLY A 63 -73.26 15.35 -29.19
N LEU A 64 -72.53 14.26 -29.34
CA LEU A 64 -71.18 14.10 -28.83
C LEU A 64 -70.13 14.47 -29.89
N THR A 65 -68.95 14.82 -29.41
CA THR A 65 -67.78 15.07 -30.26
C THR A 65 -67.05 13.76 -30.49
N TYR A 66 -66.86 13.38 -31.75
CA TYR A 66 -66.16 12.14 -32.14
C TYR A 66 -64.89 12.44 -32.93
N PHE A 67 -63.95 11.51 -32.83
CA PHE A 67 -62.92 11.32 -33.85
C PHE A 67 -63.46 10.33 -34.89
N TYR A 68 -63.52 10.73 -36.16
CA TYR A 68 -63.94 9.86 -37.26
C TYR A 68 -62.75 9.53 -38.17
N SER A 69 -62.62 8.26 -38.56
CA SER A 69 -61.70 7.77 -39.57
C SER A 69 -62.47 6.96 -40.61
N ALA A 70 -62.12 7.11 -41.89
CA ALA A 70 -62.77 6.44 -43.01
C ALA A 70 -61.71 5.87 -43.96
N THR A 71 -61.90 4.64 -44.40
CA THR A 71 -61.00 3.95 -45.33
C THR A 71 -61.83 3.33 -46.45
N ARG A 72 -61.39 3.54 -47.69
CA ARG A 72 -62.03 2.97 -48.88
C ARG A 72 -61.43 1.61 -49.20
N GLY A 73 -62.28 0.58 -49.24
CA GLY A 73 -61.92 -0.77 -49.69
C GLY A 73 -61.77 -0.87 -51.21
N LYS A 74 -61.20 -1.98 -51.68
CA LYS A 74 -60.94 -2.22 -53.12
C LYS A 74 -62.23 -2.20 -53.96
N ASP A 75 -63.35 -2.60 -53.36
CA ASP A 75 -64.68 -2.64 -54.00
C ASP A 75 -65.40 -1.28 -53.98
N GLY A 76 -64.72 -0.22 -53.53
CA GLY A 76 -65.25 1.14 -53.47
C GLY A 76 -66.09 1.46 -52.22
N ILE A 77 -66.45 0.45 -51.42
CA ILE A 77 -67.13 0.60 -50.14
C ILE A 77 -66.22 1.33 -49.14
N ILE A 78 -66.77 2.28 -48.40
CA ILE A 78 -66.05 3.04 -47.38
C ILE A 78 -66.46 2.53 -45.99
N VAL A 79 -65.48 2.10 -45.20
CA VAL A 79 -65.68 1.74 -43.79
C VAL A 79 -65.27 2.95 -42.96
N ARG A 80 -66.20 3.48 -42.17
CA ARG A 80 -65.97 4.59 -41.25
C ARG A 80 -66.04 4.10 -39.81
N SER A 81 -64.99 4.37 -39.03
CA SER A 81 -64.95 4.16 -37.58
C SER A 81 -65.04 5.49 -36.84
N ALA A 82 -65.69 5.50 -35.67
CA ALA A 82 -65.80 6.68 -34.81
C ALA A 82 -65.67 6.33 -33.33
N VAL A 83 -64.88 7.12 -32.58
CA VAL A 83 -64.68 6.97 -31.13
C VAL A 83 -65.04 8.28 -30.42
N PRO A 84 -65.81 8.25 -29.31
CA PRO A 84 -66.14 9.43 -28.52
C PRO A 84 -64.88 10.13 -28.01
N TYR A 85 -64.82 11.45 -28.15
CA TYR A 85 -63.73 12.27 -27.61
C TYR A 85 -64.07 12.69 -26.17
N THR A 86 -64.21 11.71 -25.27
CA THR A 86 -64.72 11.90 -23.90
C THR A 86 -63.67 11.82 -22.79
N THR A 87 -62.38 11.61 -23.09
CA THR A 87 -61.37 11.55 -22.03
C THR A 87 -61.04 12.95 -21.51
N ASN A 88 -61.59 13.28 -20.35
CA ASN A 88 -61.29 14.50 -19.62
C ASN A 88 -59.81 14.47 -19.21
N LEU A 89 -58.92 15.07 -20.02
CA LEU A 89 -57.48 15.11 -19.76
C LEU A 89 -57.15 15.63 -18.35
N LYS A 90 -58.08 16.41 -17.77
CA LYS A 90 -58.04 16.95 -16.41
C LYS A 90 -58.13 15.89 -15.31
N GLU A 91 -58.79 14.75 -15.54
CA GLU A 91 -58.83 13.62 -14.60
C GLU A 91 -57.55 12.77 -14.68
N LEU A 92 -56.96 12.67 -15.88
CA LEU A 92 -55.68 11.99 -16.08
C LEU A 92 -54.48 12.80 -15.54
N LEU A 93 -54.61 14.13 -15.50
CA LEU A 93 -53.56 15.07 -15.04
C LEU A 93 -53.77 15.57 -13.59
N GLN A 94 -54.85 15.19 -12.91
CA GLN A 94 -55.02 15.53 -11.50
C GLN A 94 -54.05 14.69 -10.67
N ALA A 95 -52.98 15.33 -10.19
CA ALA A 95 -52.06 14.70 -9.26
C ALA A 95 -52.84 14.26 -8.02
N ASP A 96 -52.89 12.94 -7.78
CA ASP A 96 -53.44 12.38 -6.56
C ASP A 96 -52.69 12.98 -5.35
N MET A 97 -53.41 13.61 -4.42
CA MET A 97 -52.81 14.19 -3.22
C MET A 97 -52.04 13.13 -2.42
N ASN A 98 -52.45 11.87 -2.48
CA ASN A 98 -51.74 10.76 -1.86
C ASN A 98 -50.34 10.58 -2.45
N PHE A 99 -50.19 10.76 -3.77
CA PHE A 99 -48.90 10.67 -4.45
C PHE A 99 -47.93 11.76 -3.98
N ILE A 100 -48.41 13.00 -3.80
CA ILE A 100 -47.58 14.12 -3.30
C ILE A 100 -47.13 13.86 -1.86
N TRP A 101 -48.02 13.37 -0.99
CA TRP A 101 -47.65 13.02 0.39
C TRP A 101 -46.62 11.91 0.46
N ILE A 102 -46.74 10.87 -0.38
CA ILE A 102 -45.76 9.77 -0.46
C ILE A 102 -44.41 10.32 -0.95
N MET A 103 -44.39 11.13 -2.00
CA MET A 103 -43.16 11.75 -2.50
C MET A 103 -42.51 12.66 -1.45
N GLY A 104 -43.30 13.44 -0.73
CA GLY A 104 -42.82 14.27 0.37
C GLY A 104 -42.21 13.45 1.50
N ALA A 105 -42.86 12.36 1.89
CA ALA A 105 -42.36 11.45 2.92
C ALA A 105 -41.04 10.76 2.50
N ILE A 106 -40.94 10.28 1.26
CA ILE A 106 -39.71 9.68 0.72
C ILE A 106 -38.58 10.73 0.69
N THR A 107 -38.88 11.94 0.22
CA THR A 107 -37.91 13.04 0.16
C THR A 107 -37.40 13.38 1.57
N LEU A 108 -38.31 13.51 2.53
CA LEU A 108 -37.96 13.78 3.93
C LEU A 108 -37.07 12.67 4.51
N LEU A 109 -37.41 11.39 4.26
CA LEU A 109 -36.62 10.25 4.72
C LEU A 109 -35.21 10.26 4.09
N MET A 110 -35.09 10.53 2.80
CA MET A 110 -33.78 10.66 2.14
C MET A 110 -32.96 11.82 2.69
N CYS A 111 -33.58 12.97 2.99
CA CYS A 111 -32.91 14.10 3.62
C CYS A 111 -32.40 13.75 5.02
N ILE A 112 -33.20 13.05 5.83
CA ILE A 112 -32.80 12.59 7.16
C ILE A 112 -31.64 11.60 7.06
N GLY A 113 -31.75 10.60 6.19
CA GLY A 113 -30.68 9.62 5.95
C GLY A 113 -29.38 10.28 5.48
N GLY A 114 -29.47 11.21 4.54
CA GLY A 114 -28.32 11.98 4.03
C GLY A 114 -27.68 12.84 5.10
N TYR A 115 -28.48 13.49 5.95
CA TYR A 115 -27.98 14.29 7.08
C TYR A 115 -27.21 13.40 8.09
N ILE A 116 -27.79 12.25 8.47
CA ILE A 116 -27.15 11.31 9.39
C ILE A 116 -25.84 10.78 8.80
N ALA A 117 -25.84 10.35 7.53
CA ALA A 117 -24.66 9.84 6.85
C ALA A 117 -23.54 10.90 6.78
N THR A 118 -23.89 12.13 6.40
CA THR A 118 -22.95 13.25 6.31
C THR A 118 -22.37 13.60 7.68
N HIS A 119 -23.21 13.65 8.71
CA HIS A 119 -22.76 13.96 10.06
C HIS A 119 -21.84 12.86 10.62
N LYS A 120 -22.19 11.59 10.40
CA LYS A 120 -21.36 10.45 10.81
C LYS A 120 -19.99 10.48 10.11
N LEU A 121 -19.96 10.71 8.80
CA LEU A 121 -18.73 10.79 8.02
C LEU A 121 -17.83 11.93 8.50
N GLY A 122 -18.41 13.12 8.74
CA GLY A 122 -17.68 14.28 9.25
C GLY A 122 -16.97 14.00 10.58
N LYS A 123 -17.63 13.28 11.51
CA LYS A 123 -17.03 12.89 12.79
C LYS A 123 -15.80 11.99 12.62
N HIS A 124 -15.83 11.05 11.66
CA HIS A 124 -14.70 10.16 11.39
C HIS A 124 -13.52 10.89 10.75
N ILE A 125 -13.80 11.81 9.81
CA ILE A 125 -12.77 12.67 9.20
C ILE A 125 -12.11 13.54 10.26
N GLN A 126 -12.89 14.16 11.16
CA GLN A 126 -12.34 15.00 12.22
C GLN A 126 -11.44 14.20 13.19
N ARG A 127 -11.83 12.97 13.54
CA ARG A 127 -10.99 12.08 14.36
C ARG A 127 -9.67 11.74 13.67
N LEU A 128 -9.70 11.45 12.37
CA LEU A 128 -8.49 11.16 11.61
C LEU A 128 -7.58 12.40 11.49
N ASN A 129 -8.17 13.58 11.28
CA ASN A 129 -7.42 14.83 11.24
C ASN A 129 -6.73 15.12 12.58
N ASN A 130 -7.43 14.94 13.70
CA ASN A 130 -6.85 15.09 15.03
C ASN A 130 -5.76 14.05 15.30
N PHE A 131 -5.91 12.83 14.80
CA PHE A 131 -4.86 11.82 14.84
C PHE A 131 -3.62 12.27 14.07
N ALA A 132 -3.80 12.77 12.84
CA ALA A 132 -2.71 13.24 11.99
C ALA A 132 -1.96 14.43 12.61
N GLU A 133 -2.69 15.40 13.18
CA GLU A 133 -2.10 16.55 13.87
C GLU A 133 -1.25 16.13 15.09
N LYS A 134 -1.76 15.20 15.90
CA LYS A 134 -1.00 14.64 17.04
C LYS A 134 0.21 13.84 16.58
N ALA A 135 0.05 13.09 15.49
CA ALA A 135 1.10 12.29 14.89
C ALA A 135 2.26 13.16 14.38
N GLU A 136 1.94 14.29 13.74
CA GLU A 136 2.90 15.30 13.26
C GLU A 136 3.67 15.95 14.41
N LYS A 137 2.98 16.25 15.52
CA LYS A 137 3.61 16.79 16.73
C LYS A 137 4.45 15.77 17.51
N GLY A 138 4.41 14.49 17.12
CA GLY A 138 5.12 13.41 17.82
C GLY A 138 4.55 13.11 19.21
N GLU A 139 3.30 13.50 19.47
CA GLU A 139 2.65 13.23 20.76
C GLU A 139 2.32 11.74 20.90
N ARG A 140 2.32 11.22 22.14
CA ARG A 140 1.85 9.87 22.40
C ARG A 140 0.34 9.79 22.19
N ILE A 141 -0.07 9.01 21.20
CA ILE A 141 -1.48 8.80 20.87
C ILE A 141 -1.99 7.59 21.65
N TYR A 142 -2.84 7.84 22.65
CA TYR A 142 -3.47 6.80 23.48
C TYR A 142 -4.88 6.40 23.01
N ASP A 143 -5.43 7.09 22.00
CA ASP A 143 -6.76 6.76 21.49
C ASP A 143 -6.70 5.49 20.64
N THR A 144 -7.04 4.38 21.27
CA THR A 144 -7.01 3.02 20.69
C THR A 144 -8.35 2.62 20.10
N THR A 145 -9.34 3.51 20.10
CA THR A 145 -10.68 3.16 19.61
C THR A 145 -10.64 2.99 18.09
N PRO A 146 -10.90 1.78 17.57
CA PRO A 146 -10.83 1.53 16.13
C PRO A 146 -11.81 2.43 15.40
N PHE A 147 -11.42 2.87 14.20
CA PHE A 147 -12.38 3.46 13.29
C PHE A 147 -13.40 2.40 12.85
N PRO A 148 -14.62 2.78 12.44
CA PRO A 148 -15.66 1.84 12.03
C PRO A 148 -15.20 0.89 10.92
N ASN A 149 -15.90 -0.23 10.76
CA ASN A 149 -15.67 -1.17 9.67
C ASN A 149 -16.38 -0.72 8.38
N ASP A 150 -16.10 0.50 7.94
CA ASP A 150 -16.46 1.03 6.61
C ASP A 150 -15.18 1.34 5.81
N GLU A 151 -15.31 1.75 4.55
CA GLU A 151 -14.17 2.01 3.67
C GLU A 151 -13.23 3.05 4.27
N LEU A 152 -13.77 4.14 4.81
CA LEU A 152 -12.97 5.21 5.42
C LEU A 152 -12.28 4.74 6.70
N GLY A 153 -12.98 4.00 7.55
CA GLY A 153 -12.42 3.49 8.78
C GLY A 153 -11.35 2.43 8.56
N SER A 154 -11.45 1.62 7.51
CA SER A 154 -10.39 0.68 7.10
C SER A 154 -9.09 1.43 6.77
N ILE A 155 -9.17 2.50 5.97
CA ILE A 155 -8.04 3.36 5.61
C ILE A 155 -7.46 4.00 6.87
N SER A 156 -8.31 4.56 7.73
CA SER A 156 -7.90 5.20 8.98
C SER A 156 -7.14 4.23 9.88
N ASN A 157 -7.64 3.00 10.05
CA ASN A 157 -6.97 1.95 10.82
C ASN A 157 -5.62 1.53 10.20
N HIS A 158 -5.51 1.50 8.86
CA HIS A 158 -4.23 1.27 8.18
C HIS A 158 -3.21 2.39 8.44
N ILE A 159 -3.65 3.65 8.38
CA ILE A 159 -2.80 4.82 8.68
C ILE A 159 -2.29 4.75 10.13
N VAL A 160 -3.16 4.43 11.09
CA VAL A 160 -2.76 4.27 12.49
C VAL A 160 -1.70 3.17 12.64
N ARG A 161 -1.90 2.00 12.02
CA ARG A 161 -0.92 0.90 12.06
C ARG A 161 0.42 1.26 11.43
N LEU A 162 0.40 1.98 10.30
CA LEU A 162 1.62 2.48 9.67
C LEU A 162 2.37 3.44 10.59
N TYR A 163 1.67 4.38 11.22
CA TYR A 163 2.27 5.31 12.18
C TYR A 163 2.93 4.60 13.37
N VAL A 164 2.23 3.63 13.97
CA VAL A 164 2.79 2.81 15.06
C VAL A 164 4.02 2.03 14.61
N SER A 165 4.00 1.48 13.39
CA SER A 165 5.15 0.75 12.84
C SER A 165 6.35 1.67 12.58
N LEU A 166 6.10 2.90 12.09
CA LEU A 166 7.14 3.92 11.92
C LEU A 166 7.76 4.32 13.26
N GLN A 167 6.95 4.59 14.27
CA GLN A 167 7.44 4.94 15.61
C GLN A 167 8.33 3.84 16.20
N LYS A 168 7.94 2.57 16.03
CA LYS A 168 8.77 1.43 16.43
C LYS A 168 10.10 1.39 15.68
N ALA A 169 10.07 1.55 14.35
CA ALA A 169 11.28 1.55 13.53
C ALA A 169 12.24 2.69 13.90
N ILE A 170 11.73 3.88 14.23
CA ILE A 170 12.54 5.02 14.69
C ILE A 170 13.21 4.69 16.03
N ALA A 171 12.44 4.16 17.00
CA ALA A 171 12.99 3.77 18.30
C ALA A 171 14.06 2.67 18.18
N ASP A 172 13.83 1.66 17.34
CA ASP A 172 14.79 0.59 17.08
C ASP A 172 16.06 1.15 16.42
N ARG A 173 15.92 2.04 15.43
CA ARG A 173 17.05 2.74 14.80
C ARG A 173 17.86 3.54 15.81
N ASP A 174 17.22 4.28 16.70
CA ASP A 174 17.91 5.12 17.69
C ASP A 174 18.70 4.27 18.70
N ASN A 175 18.15 3.11 19.09
CA ASN A 175 18.86 2.14 19.95
C ASN A 175 20.08 1.54 19.23
N LEU A 176 19.92 1.12 17.98
CA LEU A 176 21.03 0.61 17.16
C LEU A 176 22.11 1.68 16.94
N HIS A 177 21.70 2.93 16.68
CA HIS A 177 22.63 4.04 16.49
C HIS A 177 23.45 4.32 17.75
N LYS A 178 22.81 4.30 18.94
CA LYS A 178 23.53 4.44 20.22
C LYS A 178 24.51 3.29 20.46
N ALA A 179 24.13 2.06 20.16
CA ALA A 179 25.02 0.91 20.29
C ALA A 179 26.24 1.02 19.36
N ALA A 180 26.02 1.42 18.10
CA ALA A 180 27.09 1.63 17.13
C ALA A 180 28.04 2.77 17.54
N LEU A 181 27.51 3.87 18.06
CA LEU A 181 28.33 4.97 18.59
C LEU A 181 29.19 4.49 19.77
N HIS A 182 28.60 3.75 20.72
CA HIS A 182 29.35 3.23 21.86
C HIS A 182 30.47 2.27 21.42
N GLU A 183 30.21 1.37 20.48
CA GLU A 183 31.23 0.48 19.91
C GLU A 183 32.35 1.27 19.24
N GLN A 184 32.01 2.33 18.52
CA GLN A 184 33.00 3.20 17.88
C GLN A 184 33.84 3.98 18.89
N GLU A 185 33.22 4.57 19.92
CA GLU A 185 33.90 5.24 21.02
C GLU A 185 34.85 4.28 21.76
N GLU A 186 34.44 3.03 21.96
CA GLU A 186 35.26 2.01 22.61
C GLU A 186 36.47 1.63 21.75
N LYS A 187 36.29 1.44 20.43
CA LYS A 187 37.39 1.23 19.47
C LYS A 187 38.37 2.40 19.48
N GLU A 188 37.87 3.64 19.43
CA GLU A 188 38.71 4.82 19.48
C GLU A 188 39.47 4.93 20.81
N ARG A 189 38.83 4.58 21.93
CA ARG A 189 39.45 4.55 23.26
C ARG A 189 40.58 3.53 23.33
N ILE A 190 40.33 2.30 22.89
CA ILE A 190 41.33 1.22 22.88
C ILE A 190 42.52 1.62 21.99
N LYS A 191 42.24 2.15 20.78
CA LYS A 191 43.29 2.64 19.87
C LYS A 191 44.14 3.74 20.51
N LYS A 192 43.53 4.72 21.19
CA LYS A 192 44.26 5.76 21.93
C LYS A 192 45.12 5.17 23.05
N GLN A 193 44.59 4.23 23.82
CA GLN A 193 45.35 3.56 24.89
C GLN A 193 46.54 2.78 24.32
N LEU A 194 46.35 2.05 23.22
CA LEU A 194 47.42 1.32 22.54
C LEU A 194 48.54 2.27 22.09
N THR A 195 48.21 3.34 21.37
CA THR A 195 49.20 4.32 20.91
C THR A 195 49.96 4.96 22.07
N ASN A 196 49.27 5.30 23.16
CA ASN A 196 49.91 5.86 24.35
C ASN A 196 50.87 4.85 25.00
N ASN A 197 50.45 3.59 25.13
CA ASN A 197 51.28 2.53 25.70
C ASN A 197 52.53 2.27 24.85
N ILE A 198 52.38 2.20 23.52
CA ILE A 198 53.51 2.07 22.59
C ILE A 198 54.49 3.23 22.79
N ASN A 199 53.99 4.46 22.81
CA ASN A 199 54.85 5.64 23.00
C ASN A 199 55.61 5.59 24.34
N HIS A 200 54.97 5.15 25.43
CA HIS A 200 55.61 5.00 26.73
C HIS A 200 56.69 3.90 26.75
N GLU A 201 56.39 2.72 26.20
CA GLU A 201 57.32 1.59 26.12
C GLU A 201 58.49 1.85 25.18
N LEU A 202 58.32 2.68 24.14
CA LEU A 202 59.42 3.10 23.26
C LEU A 202 60.30 4.18 23.90
N LYS A 203 59.71 5.16 24.61
CA LYS A 203 60.46 6.28 25.19
C LYS A 203 61.48 5.84 26.24
N THR A 204 61.14 4.84 27.05
CA THR A 204 61.98 4.33 28.14
C THR A 204 63.35 3.77 27.65
N PRO A 205 63.40 2.78 26.74
CA PRO A 205 64.66 2.27 26.22
C PRO A 205 65.44 3.32 25.43
N VAL A 206 64.76 4.20 24.68
CA VAL A 206 65.42 5.31 23.96
C VAL A 206 66.12 6.26 24.95
N ALA A 207 65.46 6.66 26.03
CA ALA A 207 66.06 7.50 27.07
C ALA A 207 67.23 6.79 27.76
N SER A 208 67.12 5.47 27.99
CA SER A 208 68.21 4.69 28.59
C SER A 208 69.43 4.60 27.67
N ILE A 209 69.23 4.36 26.37
CA ILE A 209 70.30 4.35 25.36
C ILE A 209 70.96 5.73 25.31
N GLN A 210 70.16 6.80 25.24
CA GLN A 210 70.67 8.16 25.20
C GLN A 210 71.52 8.47 26.44
N ALA A 211 71.05 8.14 27.65
CA ALA A 211 71.80 8.34 28.88
C ALA A 211 73.12 7.55 28.91
N CYS A 212 73.12 6.30 28.41
CA CYS A 212 74.34 5.49 28.31
C CYS A 212 75.36 6.13 27.35
N ILE A 213 74.91 6.55 26.16
CA ILE A 213 75.76 7.19 25.15
C ILE A 213 76.29 8.53 25.66
N GLU A 214 75.44 9.38 26.23
CA GLU A 214 75.85 10.66 26.82
C GLU A 214 76.88 10.48 27.94
N THR A 215 76.72 9.45 28.77
CA THR A 215 77.67 9.14 29.85
C THR A 215 79.05 8.78 29.31
N ILE A 216 79.11 7.97 28.25
CA ILE A 216 80.37 7.59 27.58
C ILE A 216 81.02 8.81 26.93
N LEU A 217 80.23 9.65 26.23
CA LEU A 217 80.74 10.83 25.52
C LEU A 217 81.28 11.90 26.48
N ASN A 218 80.64 12.09 27.64
CA ASN A 218 81.04 13.10 28.62
C ASN A 218 82.22 12.67 29.52
N HIS A 219 82.58 11.39 29.54
CA HIS A 219 83.66 10.84 30.38
C HIS A 219 84.58 9.90 29.57
N PRO A 220 85.34 10.43 28.59
CA PRO A 220 86.19 9.62 27.71
C PRO A 220 87.30 8.85 28.44
N GLU A 221 87.74 9.35 29.61
CA GLU A 221 88.73 8.74 30.50
C GLU A 221 88.19 7.56 31.35
N MET A 222 86.91 7.19 31.21
CA MET A 222 86.31 6.07 31.93
C MET A 222 87.03 4.74 31.66
N GLN A 223 87.11 3.88 32.69
CA GLN A 223 87.61 2.51 32.57
C GLN A 223 86.90 1.73 31.46
N GLU A 224 87.68 0.97 30.70
CA GLU A 224 87.20 0.24 29.53
C GLU A 224 86.08 -0.75 29.88
N ASP A 225 86.18 -1.46 31.00
CA ASP A 225 85.15 -2.39 31.49
C ASP A 225 83.79 -1.69 31.71
N LYS A 226 83.78 -0.44 32.20
CA LYS A 226 82.54 0.33 32.41
C LYS A 226 81.97 0.84 31.10
N LYS A 227 82.81 1.26 30.14
CA LYS A 227 82.36 1.59 28.78
C LYS A 227 81.68 0.40 28.13
N THR A 228 82.26 -0.79 28.29
CA THR A 228 81.67 -2.04 27.79
C THR A 228 80.30 -2.31 28.44
N ASP A 229 80.13 -2.12 29.75
CA ASP A 229 78.81 -2.29 30.41
C ASP A 229 77.74 -1.32 29.85
N PHE A 230 78.07 -0.05 29.65
CA PHE A 230 77.15 0.91 29.04
C PHE A 230 76.80 0.58 27.58
N LEU A 231 77.76 0.07 26.80
CA LEU A 231 77.53 -0.39 25.42
C LEU A 231 76.63 -1.62 25.38
N LEU A 232 76.87 -2.61 26.26
CA LEU A 232 76.03 -3.80 26.38
C LEU A 232 74.60 -3.47 26.84
N ARG A 233 74.45 -2.56 27.80
CA ARG A 233 73.13 -2.03 28.20
C ARG A 233 72.41 -1.33 27.05
N SER A 234 73.12 -0.55 26.24
CA SER A 234 72.54 0.10 25.06
C SER A 234 72.10 -0.94 24.02
N GLN A 235 72.93 -1.94 23.75
CA GLN A 235 72.62 -3.04 22.84
C GLN A 235 71.37 -3.81 23.29
N SER A 236 71.26 -4.15 24.58
CA SER A 236 70.09 -4.84 25.12
C SER A 236 68.81 -4.02 24.94
N ASN A 237 68.87 -2.70 25.15
CA ASN A 237 67.72 -1.81 24.90
C ASN A 237 67.35 -1.70 23.41
N VAL A 238 68.33 -1.72 22.50
CA VAL A 238 68.08 -1.78 21.04
C VAL A 238 67.37 -3.08 20.66
N GLU A 239 67.80 -4.21 21.23
CA GLU A 239 67.16 -5.50 20.97
C GLU A 239 65.72 -5.53 21.52
N ARG A 240 65.51 -4.95 22.71
CA ARG A 240 64.15 -4.76 23.28
C ARG A 240 63.27 -3.90 22.36
N LEU A 241 63.80 -2.78 21.84
CA LEU A 241 63.07 -1.94 20.88
C LEU A 241 62.71 -2.70 19.61
N LYS A 242 63.61 -3.56 19.10
CA LYS A 242 63.36 -4.39 17.92
C LYS A 242 62.18 -5.35 18.16
N HIS A 243 62.15 -6.02 19.31
CA HIS A 243 61.03 -6.90 19.68
C HIS A 243 59.71 -6.13 19.79
N LEU A 244 59.70 -4.99 20.50
CA LEU A 244 58.50 -4.15 20.61
C LEU A 244 57.98 -3.66 19.26
N LEU A 245 58.87 -3.27 18.35
CA LEU A 245 58.48 -2.82 17.00
C LEU A 245 57.85 -3.96 16.19
N ASN A 246 58.41 -5.17 16.28
CA ASN A 246 57.84 -6.36 15.64
C ASN A 246 56.46 -6.69 16.21
N ASP A 247 56.29 -6.62 17.53
CA ASP A 247 55.00 -6.88 18.18
C ASP A 247 53.93 -5.86 17.74
N VAL A 248 54.28 -4.58 17.67
CA VAL A 248 53.39 -3.52 17.16
C VAL A 248 53.01 -3.78 15.70
N ALA A 249 53.98 -4.13 14.86
CA ALA A 249 53.73 -4.43 13.44
C ALA A 249 52.83 -5.65 13.24
N LEU A 250 52.94 -6.66 14.12
CA LEU A 250 52.06 -7.82 14.12
C LEU A 250 50.64 -7.43 14.53
N ILE A 251 50.47 -6.65 15.60
CA ILE A 251 49.15 -6.19 16.06
C ILE A 251 48.46 -5.34 14.99
N THR A 252 49.17 -4.39 14.37
CA THR A 252 48.57 -3.54 13.31
C THR A 252 48.17 -4.37 12.09
N ARG A 253 48.95 -5.38 11.72
CA ARG A 253 48.62 -6.27 10.61
C ARG A 253 47.39 -7.13 10.88
N ILE A 254 47.18 -7.53 12.14
CA ILE A 254 45.98 -8.27 12.57
C ILE A 254 44.74 -7.36 12.51
N ASP A 255 44.86 -6.09 12.92
CA ASP A 255 43.77 -5.12 12.92
C ASP A 255 43.36 -4.65 11.51
N ASP A 256 44.31 -4.40 10.61
CA ASP A 256 44.03 -3.80 9.29
C ASP A 256 43.46 -4.80 8.26
N ALA A 257 43.73 -6.11 8.40
CA ALA A 257 43.26 -7.10 7.43
C ALA A 257 43.07 -8.52 8.01
N PRO A 258 41.93 -8.80 8.68
CA PRO A 258 41.59 -10.14 9.17
C PRO A 258 41.57 -11.20 8.04
N THR A 259 41.24 -10.78 6.82
CA THR A 259 41.15 -11.64 5.63
C THR A 259 42.49 -11.92 4.95
N SER A 260 43.58 -11.30 5.39
CA SER A 260 44.94 -11.54 4.86
C SER A 260 45.63 -12.74 5.52
N ILE A 261 45.03 -13.33 6.55
CA ILE A 261 45.52 -14.54 7.20
C ILE A 261 45.14 -15.75 6.34
N SER A 262 46.11 -16.30 5.61
CA SER A 262 45.94 -17.53 4.82
C SER A 262 45.72 -18.72 5.75
N LYS A 263 44.58 -19.40 5.60
CA LYS A 263 44.28 -20.64 6.32
C LYS A 263 44.69 -21.83 5.46
N GLU A 264 45.59 -22.65 5.96
CA GLU A 264 46.03 -23.88 5.32
C GLU A 264 46.03 -25.06 6.29
N SER A 265 46.06 -26.29 5.76
CA SER A 265 46.12 -27.50 6.58
C SER A 265 47.53 -27.70 7.10
N LEU A 266 47.70 -27.64 8.43
CA LEU A 266 49.00 -27.67 9.11
C LEU A 266 49.13 -28.94 9.96
N ASN A 267 50.32 -29.54 9.98
CA ASN A 267 50.63 -30.64 10.90
C ASN A 267 51.13 -30.05 12.23
N LEU A 268 50.22 -29.90 13.18
CA LEU A 268 50.52 -29.34 14.51
C LEU A 268 51.57 -30.16 15.28
N THR A 269 51.58 -31.50 15.13
CA THR A 269 52.60 -32.34 15.79
C THR A 269 54.00 -32.01 15.30
N LYS A 270 54.16 -31.79 13.99
CA LYS A 270 55.45 -31.41 13.40
C LYS A 270 55.90 -30.02 13.87
N ILE A 271 54.99 -29.04 13.88
CA ILE A 271 55.31 -27.68 14.35
C ILE A 271 55.69 -27.68 15.83
N ILE A 272 54.94 -28.40 16.67
CA ILE A 272 55.24 -28.49 18.11
C ILE A 272 56.60 -29.17 18.34
N GLN A 273 56.92 -30.20 17.57
CA GLN A 273 58.23 -30.87 17.64
C GLN A 273 59.37 -29.94 17.22
N GLU A 274 59.22 -29.22 16.11
CA GLU A 274 60.22 -28.24 15.63
C GLU A 274 60.50 -27.15 16.68
N VAL A 275 59.44 -26.64 17.31
CA VAL A 275 59.58 -25.63 18.38
C VAL A 275 60.20 -26.25 19.65
N ALA A 276 59.81 -27.46 20.05
CA ALA A 276 60.41 -28.12 21.20
C ALA A 276 61.92 -28.31 21.02
N GLU A 277 62.34 -28.81 19.85
CA GLU A 277 63.75 -28.99 19.49
C GLU A 277 64.53 -27.66 19.42
N GLU A 278 63.90 -26.58 18.94
CA GLU A 278 64.52 -25.25 18.90
C GLU A 278 64.82 -24.70 20.31
N TYR A 279 63.95 -24.96 21.28
CA TYR A 279 64.06 -24.43 22.65
C TYR A 279 64.75 -25.38 23.64
N GLU A 280 64.94 -26.66 23.30
CA GLU A 280 65.65 -27.67 24.10
C GLU A 280 67.00 -27.16 24.65
N PRO A 281 67.89 -26.54 23.84
CA PRO A 281 69.20 -26.10 24.32
C PRO A 281 69.09 -24.97 25.36
N ILE A 282 68.07 -24.12 25.22
CA ILE A 282 67.82 -22.99 26.13
C ILE A 282 67.21 -23.51 27.45
N ALA A 283 66.35 -24.52 27.36
CA ALA A 283 65.73 -25.17 28.50
C ALA A 283 66.77 -25.94 29.33
N GLU A 284 67.63 -26.73 28.70
CA GLU A 284 68.73 -27.44 29.36
C GLU A 284 69.68 -26.47 30.09
N ASN A 285 70.03 -25.36 29.45
CA ASN A 285 70.91 -24.34 30.05
C ASN A 285 70.28 -23.64 31.27
N LYS A 286 68.96 -23.76 31.45
CA LYS A 286 68.19 -23.27 32.61
C LYS A 286 67.76 -24.39 33.56
N GLY A 287 68.13 -25.65 33.30
CA GLY A 287 67.72 -26.81 34.08
C GLY A 287 66.22 -27.15 33.97
N ILE A 288 65.59 -26.79 32.86
CA ILE A 288 64.18 -27.03 32.56
C ILE A 288 64.10 -28.19 31.57
N THR A 289 63.22 -29.16 31.82
CA THR A 289 62.95 -30.28 30.90
C THR A 289 61.71 -30.00 30.07
N ILE A 290 61.79 -30.14 28.75
CA ILE A 290 60.64 -30.07 27.85
C ILE A 290 60.07 -31.48 27.67
N ASP A 291 58.83 -31.70 28.09
CA ASP A 291 58.11 -32.96 27.85
C ASP A 291 57.08 -32.76 26.72
N ASN A 292 57.40 -33.25 25.52
CA ASN A 292 56.50 -33.19 24.38
C ASN A 292 55.52 -34.37 24.36
N GLY A 293 54.40 -34.23 25.07
CA GLY A 293 53.31 -35.20 25.10
C GLY A 293 52.35 -35.18 23.90
N ALA A 294 52.71 -34.52 22.78
CA ALA A 294 51.84 -34.37 21.60
C ALA A 294 51.70 -35.67 20.79
N SER A 295 51.14 -36.73 21.40
CA SER A 295 50.69 -37.92 20.68
C SER A 295 49.37 -37.62 19.95
N LEU A 296 49.15 -38.29 18.81
CA LEU A 296 48.01 -38.17 17.88
C LEU A 296 46.61 -38.11 18.55
N SER A 297 46.49 -38.49 19.83
CA SER A 297 45.25 -38.49 20.61
C SER A 297 44.75 -37.10 21.04
N VAL A 298 45.60 -36.08 21.18
CA VAL A 298 45.19 -34.74 21.66
C VAL A 298 44.46 -33.94 20.56
N LEU A 299 44.82 -34.14 19.30
CA LEU A 299 44.25 -33.42 18.14
C LEU A 299 42.79 -33.79 17.84
N ARG A 300 42.33 -34.96 18.28
CA ARG A 300 40.95 -35.40 18.04
C ARG A 300 39.91 -34.56 18.80
N ARG A 301 40.29 -33.90 19.90
CA ARG A 301 39.37 -33.14 20.75
C ARG A 301 39.14 -31.69 20.29
N ALA A 302 40.06 -31.10 19.53
CA ALA A 302 39.92 -29.74 18.98
C ALA A 302 39.04 -29.68 17.71
N LEU A 303 38.99 -30.76 16.93
CA LEU A 303 38.15 -30.87 15.73
C LEU A 303 36.64 -30.95 16.05
N TYR A 304 36.24 -31.40 17.25
CA TYR A 304 34.83 -31.45 17.64
C TYR A 304 34.27 -30.14 18.24
N THR A 305 35.10 -29.13 18.49
CA THR A 305 34.68 -27.83 19.06
C THR A 305 34.62 -26.69 18.04
N LEU A 306 34.95 -26.96 16.76
CA LEU A 306 35.03 -25.96 15.68
C LEU A 306 34.18 -26.33 14.45
N THR A 307 33.06 -27.03 14.66
CA THR A 307 31.96 -27.09 13.68
C THR A 307 30.75 -26.36 14.29
N PRO A 308 30.01 -25.59 13.47
CA PRO A 308 29.30 -24.37 13.88
C PRO A 308 28.18 -24.57 14.91
#